data_AF-A0A812K5I1-F1
#
_entry.id   AF-A0A812K5I1-F1
#
_cell.length_a   1.000
_cell.length_b   1.000
_cell.length_c   1.000
_cell.angle_alpha   90.00
_cell.angle_beta   90.00
_cell.angle_gamma   90.00
#
_symmetry.space_group_name_H-M   'P 1'
#
loop_
_entity.id
_entity.type
_entity.pdbx_description
1 polymer ?
#
loop_
_entity_poly.entity_id
_entity_poly.type
_entity_poly.pdbx_seq_one_letter_code
_entity_poly.pdbx_strand_id
1 'polypeptide(L)'
;MRCTACRKTADISRLLSDRGRHVSHRYYRAPGTTSKRFVALPQPPTSPCKDSGYWSSFCCAWNEVLARRPLAMVVFFNATSTMTWLTALTLLSSSAEIQTALAAPDYAVGWLTMRSTFKLRQPLNFALAAAASKRMPSLSLLKVSPLLTAVAADPDSRNSMMSVCAAVFRWRWLGVRGRAMLRRLLTGAGRLLRLAEGPLDKCGFAYFLSAKFTNLCTVALATVASMQYADLHSRLAAWGVSGDLQKEAGLLACASFLNVTFVPLHFYGSVQLVRFLEGVAEDTWKQVHLEQQLNDPGNAIAPPQDASEMNKEEFKKNLIILAACGAALTDAAVCLYFMRRLAKSPATCISDSLDSADGTPI
;
A
#
# COMPACT_ATOMS: atom_id res chain seq x y z
N MET A 1 45.69 -48.12 17.33
CA MET A 1 44.29 -47.68 17.14
C MET A 1 43.68 -47.39 18.51
N ARG A 2 43.52 -46.11 18.87
CA ARG A 2 42.85 -45.66 20.10
C ARG A 2 41.94 -44.47 19.77
N CYS A 3 40.73 -44.53 20.31
CA CYS A 3 39.55 -43.76 19.94
C CYS A 3 39.62 -42.31 20.46
N THR A 4 39.52 -41.32 19.58
CA THR A 4 39.56 -39.86 19.85
C THR A 4 38.16 -39.24 19.90
N ALA A 5 37.27 -39.78 20.74
CA ALA A 5 35.91 -39.26 20.90
C ALA A 5 35.52 -39.20 22.39
N CYS A 6 36.22 -38.39 23.19
CA CYS A 6 35.78 -38.07 24.56
C CYS A 6 36.43 -36.78 25.15
N ARG A 7 36.74 -35.77 24.32
CA ARG A 7 37.44 -34.55 24.78
C ARG A 7 36.85 -33.21 24.32
N LYS A 8 35.56 -33.16 23.97
CA LYS A 8 34.93 -31.91 23.48
C LYS A 8 33.71 -31.40 24.27
N THR A 9 33.39 -31.99 25.42
CA THR A 9 32.24 -31.57 26.25
C THR A 9 32.60 -30.85 27.55
N ALA A 10 33.88 -30.67 27.87
CA ALA A 10 34.31 -30.01 29.11
C ALA A 10 34.63 -28.50 28.98
N ASP A 11 34.73 -27.95 27.76
CA ASP A 11 35.13 -26.54 27.54
C ASP A 11 33.96 -25.56 27.34
N ILE A 12 32.72 -26.04 27.19
CA ILE A 12 31.57 -25.15 26.97
C ILE A 12 31.02 -24.59 28.30
N SER A 13 31.20 -25.29 29.41
CA SER A 13 30.67 -24.88 30.72
C SER A 13 31.48 -23.77 31.40
N ARG A 14 32.71 -23.47 30.95
CA ARG A 14 33.52 -22.33 31.45
C ARG A 14 33.33 -21.04 30.66
N LEU A 15 32.74 -21.09 29.46
CA LEU A 15 32.45 -19.90 28.65
C LEU A 15 31.12 -19.21 28.99
N LEU A 16 30.28 -19.81 29.84
CA LEU A 16 28.99 -19.26 30.24
C LEU A 16 28.97 -18.67 31.67
N SER A 17 30.07 -18.72 32.42
CA SER A 17 30.14 -18.24 33.81
C SER A 17 30.75 -16.83 33.99
N ASP A 18 31.34 -16.23 32.94
CA ASP A 18 32.06 -14.94 33.06
C ASP A 18 31.35 -13.76 32.35
N ARG A 19 30.05 -13.88 32.06
CA ARG A 19 29.22 -12.78 31.49
C ARG A 19 28.49 -11.93 32.54
N GLY A 20 28.93 -12.00 33.80
CA GLY A 20 28.38 -11.23 34.92
C GLY A 20 29.20 -9.99 35.31
N ARG A 21 29.80 -9.26 34.37
CA ARG A 21 30.54 -8.02 34.68
C ARG A 21 29.98 -6.81 33.95
N HIS A 22 29.52 -5.85 34.76
CA HIS A 22 29.16 -4.46 34.46
C HIS A 22 29.57 -3.95 33.08
N VAL A 23 28.62 -3.94 32.15
CA VAL A 23 28.70 -3.07 30.97
C VAL A 23 28.27 -1.67 31.41
N SER A 24 29.26 -0.85 31.79
CA SER A 24 29.06 0.59 31.83
C SER A 24 28.68 1.06 30.43
N HIS A 25 27.45 1.54 30.26
CA HIS A 25 26.99 2.24 29.07
C HIS A 25 27.79 3.55 28.88
N ARG A 26 29.01 3.46 28.34
CA ARG A 26 29.64 4.62 27.69
C ARG A 26 28.94 4.82 26.36
N TYR A 27 28.05 5.81 26.34
CA TYR A 27 27.54 6.40 25.12
C TYR A 27 28.73 6.89 24.28
N TYR A 28 29.10 6.12 23.26
CA TYR A 28 29.90 6.60 22.14
C TYR A 28 29.04 7.62 21.39
N ARG A 29 29.18 8.90 21.76
CA ARG A 29 28.64 10.02 21.01
C ARG A 29 29.49 10.18 19.76
N ALA A 30 29.03 9.63 18.64
CA ALA A 30 29.66 9.88 17.35
C ALA A 30 29.73 11.40 17.11
N PRO A 31 30.92 12.01 16.99
CA PRO A 31 31.04 13.42 16.69
C PRO A 31 30.72 13.61 15.21
N GLY A 32 29.65 14.35 14.91
CA GLY A 32 29.38 14.82 13.54
C GLY A 32 28.06 14.39 12.89
N THR A 33 27.15 13.69 13.58
CA THR A 33 25.76 13.63 13.09
C THR A 33 25.08 14.94 13.44
N THR A 34 25.06 15.88 12.49
CA THR A 34 24.10 16.99 12.50
C THR A 34 22.76 16.43 12.95
N SER A 35 22.28 16.88 14.12
CA SER A 35 21.00 16.48 14.67
C SER A 35 19.94 16.73 13.60
N LYS A 36 19.58 15.66 12.87
CA LYS A 36 18.43 15.69 11.98
C LYS A 36 17.29 15.90 12.93
N ARG A 37 16.82 17.14 13.03
CA ARG A 37 15.54 17.47 13.66
C ARG A 37 14.55 16.48 13.08
N PHE A 38 14.22 15.46 13.85
CA PHE A 38 13.05 14.66 13.58
C PHE A 38 11.92 15.68 13.66
N VAL A 39 11.30 15.95 12.53
CA VAL A 39 10.08 16.73 12.48
C VAL A 39 9.11 15.91 13.32
N ALA A 40 8.89 16.33 14.56
CA ALA A 40 7.89 15.70 15.41
C ALA A 40 6.60 15.68 14.60
N LEU A 41 5.97 14.50 14.51
CA LEU A 41 4.67 14.39 13.87
C LEU A 41 3.77 15.48 14.48
N PRO A 42 3.05 16.27 13.66
CA PRO A 42 2.20 17.33 14.17
C PRO A 42 1.30 16.75 15.25
N GLN A 43 1.38 17.29 16.48
CA GLN A 43 0.48 16.84 17.53
C GLN A 43 -0.97 17.03 17.05
N PRO A 44 -1.86 16.06 17.33
CA PRO A 44 -3.24 16.17 16.91
C PRO A 44 -3.80 17.49 17.45
N PRO A 45 -4.53 18.27 16.62
CA PRO A 45 -5.11 19.52 17.09
C PRO A 45 -6.02 19.22 18.29
N THR A 46 -5.67 19.76 19.45
CA THR A 46 -6.41 19.55 20.71
C THR A 46 -7.68 20.39 20.79
N SER A 47 -7.89 21.32 19.86
CA SER A 47 -9.13 22.08 19.76
C SER A 47 -10.22 21.21 19.10
N PRO A 48 -11.37 20.96 19.77
CA PRO A 48 -12.51 20.32 19.13
C PRO A 48 -12.90 21.12 17.89
N CYS A 49 -13.12 20.44 16.75
CA CYS A 49 -13.58 21.06 15.52
C CYS A 49 -14.93 21.73 15.76
N LYS A 50 -14.91 23.04 16.02
CA LYS A 50 -16.07 23.79 16.51
C LYS A 50 -17.01 24.32 15.42
N ASP A 51 -16.79 23.98 14.14
CA ASP A 51 -17.54 24.56 13.01
C ASP A 51 -18.34 23.56 12.14
N SER A 52 -19.45 24.07 11.61
CA SER A 52 -20.79 23.48 11.44
C SER A 52 -21.09 22.78 10.10
N GLY A 53 -20.12 22.12 9.47
CA GLY A 53 -20.29 21.48 8.16
C GLY A 53 -19.99 19.98 8.13
N TYR A 54 -20.76 19.21 7.32
CA TYR A 54 -20.51 17.77 7.11
C TYR A 54 -19.08 17.49 6.63
N TRP A 55 -18.53 18.33 5.74
CA TRP A 55 -17.16 18.20 5.25
C TRP A 55 -16.12 18.41 6.35
N SER A 56 -16.26 19.46 7.17
CA SER A 56 -15.34 19.72 8.28
C SER A 56 -15.36 18.60 9.30
N SER A 57 -16.55 18.12 9.69
CA SER A 57 -16.71 16.96 10.58
C SER A 57 -16.03 15.71 10.02
N PHE A 58 -16.20 15.46 8.72
CA PHE A 58 -15.52 14.36 8.03
C PHE A 58 -14.00 14.52 8.06
N CYS A 59 -13.46 15.70 7.72
CA CYS A 59 -12.02 15.94 7.77
C CYS A 59 -11.44 15.75 9.16
N CYS A 60 -12.17 16.15 10.21
CA CYS A 60 -11.75 15.97 11.59
C CYS A 60 -11.73 14.49 11.97
N ALA A 61 -12.79 13.75 11.66
CA ALA A 61 -12.84 12.30 11.85
C ALA A 61 -11.70 11.58 11.13
N TRP A 62 -11.46 11.93 9.86
CA TRP A 62 -10.35 11.41 9.06
C TRP A 62 -9.00 11.68 9.72
N ASN A 63 -8.71 12.94 10.05
CA ASN A 63 -7.43 13.35 10.61
C ASN A 63 -7.17 12.72 11.99
N GLU A 64 -8.21 12.60 12.81
CA GLU A 64 -8.14 11.94 14.12
C GLU A 64 -7.77 10.46 13.98
N VAL A 65 -8.51 9.72 13.15
CA VAL A 65 -8.26 8.29 12.95
C VAL A 65 -6.90 8.07 12.29
N LEU A 66 -6.52 8.90 11.31
CA LEU A 66 -5.22 8.85 10.65
C LEU A 66 -4.06 9.12 11.63
N ALA A 67 -4.21 10.06 12.56
CA ALA A 67 -3.20 10.33 13.58
C ALA A 67 -3.04 9.15 14.56
N ARG A 68 -4.15 8.51 14.96
CA ARG A 68 -4.13 7.38 15.90
C ARG A 68 -3.65 6.08 15.25
N ARG A 69 -4.05 5.81 14.00
CA ARG A 69 -3.87 4.53 13.31
C ARG A 69 -3.38 4.71 11.86
N PRO A 70 -2.21 5.33 11.62
CA PRO A 70 -1.76 5.70 10.28
C PRO A 70 -1.57 4.50 9.34
N LEU A 71 -0.95 3.41 9.83
CA LEU A 71 -0.71 2.21 9.02
C LEU A 71 -2.02 1.52 8.61
N ALA A 72 -2.93 1.33 9.57
CA ALA A 72 -4.22 0.71 9.30
C ALA A 72 -5.03 1.52 8.29
N MET A 73 -5.02 2.85 8.40
CA MET A 73 -5.67 3.75 7.44
C MET A 73 -5.12 3.60 6.03
N VAL A 74 -3.80 3.52 5.86
CA VAL A 74 -3.18 3.26 4.54
C VAL A 74 -3.66 1.94 3.96
N VAL A 75 -3.63 0.88 4.78
CA VAL A 75 -4.00 -0.46 4.34
C VAL A 75 -5.47 -0.54 3.99
N PHE A 76 -6.37 -0.01 4.82
CA PHE A 76 -7.80 -0.04 4.55
C PHE A 76 -8.21 0.91 3.42
N PHE A 77 -7.51 2.04 3.24
CA PHE A 77 -7.69 2.88 2.06
C PHE A 77 -7.34 2.13 0.77
N ASN A 78 -6.23 1.39 0.76
CA ASN A 78 -5.86 0.55 -0.38
C ASN A 78 -6.84 -0.61 -0.56
N ALA A 79 -7.24 -1.30 0.51
CA ALA A 79 -8.19 -2.40 0.44
C ALA A 79 -9.55 -1.96 -0.10
N THR A 80 -10.08 -0.83 0.37
CA THR A 80 -11.32 -0.25 -0.16
C THR A 80 -11.17 0.12 -1.64
N SER A 81 -10.05 0.72 -2.03
CA SER A 81 -9.71 1.03 -3.43
C SER A 81 -9.57 -0.22 -4.31
N THR A 82 -9.06 -1.34 -3.80
CA THR A 82 -8.98 -2.59 -4.56
C THR A 82 -10.35 -3.22 -4.70
N MET A 83 -11.16 -3.21 -3.64
CA MET A 83 -12.49 -3.79 -3.66
C MET A 83 -13.40 -3.05 -4.65
N THR A 84 -13.42 -1.71 -4.61
CA THR A 84 -14.17 -0.90 -5.59
C THR A 84 -13.67 -1.10 -7.01
N TRP A 85 -12.36 -1.22 -7.22
CA TRP A 85 -11.79 -1.56 -8.52
C TRP A 85 -12.25 -2.94 -9.02
N LEU A 86 -12.21 -3.96 -8.15
CA LEU A 86 -12.63 -5.32 -8.48
C LEU A 86 -14.14 -5.38 -8.76
N THR A 87 -14.96 -4.68 -7.97
CA THR A 87 -16.39 -4.54 -8.22
C THR A 87 -16.65 -3.86 -9.55
N ALA A 88 -15.97 -2.74 -9.85
CA ALA A 88 -16.10 -2.06 -11.14
C ALA A 88 -15.70 -2.98 -12.29
N LEU A 89 -14.57 -3.69 -12.18
CA LEU A 89 -14.12 -4.64 -13.19
C LEU A 89 -15.12 -5.78 -13.40
N THR A 90 -15.68 -6.33 -12.32
CA THR A 90 -16.66 -7.42 -12.37
C THR A 90 -17.95 -6.96 -13.04
N LEU A 91 -18.44 -5.77 -12.68
CA LEU A 91 -19.62 -5.16 -13.30
C LEU A 91 -19.40 -4.90 -14.79
N LEU A 92 -18.28 -4.26 -15.17
CA LEU A 92 -17.94 -4.02 -16.57
C LEU A 92 -17.77 -5.34 -17.36
N SER A 93 -17.22 -6.37 -16.71
CA SER A 93 -17.05 -7.70 -17.33
C SER A 93 -18.35 -8.50 -17.39
N SER A 94 -19.40 -8.13 -16.66
CA SER A 94 -20.67 -8.88 -16.67
C SER A 94 -21.58 -8.51 -17.86
N SER A 95 -21.37 -7.35 -18.48
CA SER A 95 -22.18 -6.87 -19.60
C SER A 95 -21.45 -7.05 -20.94
N ALA A 96 -22.02 -7.86 -21.84
CA ALA A 96 -21.44 -8.12 -23.15
C ALA A 96 -21.35 -6.84 -24.02
N GLU A 97 -22.34 -5.96 -23.92
CA GLU A 97 -22.37 -4.66 -24.64
C GLU A 97 -21.26 -3.72 -24.16
N ILE A 98 -21.03 -3.67 -22.85
CA ILE A 98 -19.96 -2.87 -22.27
C ILE A 98 -18.61 -3.46 -22.65
N GLN A 99 -18.48 -4.78 -22.66
CA GLN A 99 -17.26 -5.43 -23.11
C GLN A 99 -16.92 -5.06 -24.55
N THR A 100 -17.86 -5.11 -25.48
CA THR A 100 -17.57 -4.76 -26.89
C THR A 100 -17.19 -3.30 -27.05
N ALA A 101 -17.83 -2.38 -26.32
CA ALA A 101 -17.52 -0.96 -26.35
C ALA A 101 -16.16 -0.60 -25.69
N LEU A 102 -15.77 -1.32 -24.63
CA LEU A 102 -14.58 -1.00 -23.82
C LEU A 102 -13.37 -1.93 -24.05
N ALA A 103 -13.53 -2.99 -24.84
CA ALA A 103 -12.45 -3.89 -25.26
C ALA A 103 -11.42 -3.23 -26.20
N ALA A 104 -11.52 -1.92 -26.43
CA ALA A 104 -10.62 -1.22 -27.33
C ALA A 104 -9.20 -1.12 -26.72
N PRO A 105 -8.15 -1.54 -27.45
CA PRO A 105 -6.76 -1.41 -27.00
C PRO A 105 -6.36 0.05 -26.71
N ASP A 106 -7.09 1.01 -27.26
CA ASP A 106 -6.96 2.45 -27.04
C ASP A 106 -7.03 2.86 -25.56
N TYR A 107 -7.90 2.22 -24.77
CA TYR A 107 -8.00 2.49 -23.34
C TYR A 107 -6.74 2.01 -22.60
N ALA A 108 -6.16 0.88 -23.03
CA ALA A 108 -4.91 0.37 -22.47
C ALA A 108 -3.74 1.31 -22.76
N VAL A 109 -3.68 1.88 -23.97
CA VAL A 109 -2.68 2.91 -24.34
C VAL A 109 -2.83 4.15 -23.49
N GLY A 110 -4.07 4.61 -23.29
CA GLY A 110 -4.35 5.75 -22.41
C GLY A 110 -3.84 5.50 -21.00
N TRP A 111 -4.09 4.31 -20.46
CA TRP A 111 -3.60 3.90 -19.16
C TRP A 111 -2.06 3.78 -19.07
N LEU A 112 -1.42 3.18 -20.08
CA LEU A 112 0.03 3.06 -20.15
C LEU A 112 0.70 4.44 -20.25
N THR A 113 0.15 5.33 -21.08
CA THR A 113 0.60 6.72 -21.22
C THR A 113 0.47 7.47 -19.91
N MET A 114 -0.65 7.29 -19.21
CA MET A 114 -0.84 7.84 -17.86
C MET A 114 0.25 7.34 -16.89
N ARG A 115 0.58 6.04 -16.91
CA ARG A 115 1.63 5.47 -16.04
C ARG A 115 3.04 5.96 -16.41
N SER A 116 3.38 6.01 -17.69
CA SER A 116 4.71 6.43 -18.17
C SER A 116 4.97 7.92 -17.91
N THR A 117 3.93 8.75 -17.99
CA THR A 117 4.03 10.20 -17.76
C THR A 117 3.85 10.62 -16.30
N PHE A 118 3.66 9.68 -15.37
CA PHE A 118 3.36 10.00 -13.97
C PHE A 118 4.35 11.00 -13.34
N LYS A 119 5.66 10.85 -13.61
CA LYS A 119 6.69 11.76 -13.10
C LYS A 119 6.61 13.16 -13.72
N LEU A 120 6.36 13.23 -15.03
CA LEU A 120 6.23 14.49 -15.77
C LEU A 120 5.01 15.29 -15.33
N ARG A 121 3.98 14.62 -14.81
CA ARG A 121 2.75 15.25 -14.34
C ARG A 121 2.84 15.73 -12.89
N GLN A 122 3.87 15.38 -12.12
CA GLN A 122 3.99 15.82 -10.72
C GLN A 122 4.04 17.35 -10.57
N PRO A 123 4.86 18.11 -11.34
CA PRO A 123 4.88 19.57 -11.25
C PRO A 123 3.52 20.18 -11.60
N LEU A 124 2.86 19.66 -12.64
CA LEU A 124 1.52 20.09 -13.04
C LEU A 124 0.49 19.81 -11.93
N ASN A 125 0.54 18.63 -11.32
CA ASN A 125 -0.34 18.27 -10.21
C ASN A 125 -0.16 19.22 -9.03
N PHE A 126 1.06 19.60 -8.68
CA PHE A 126 1.32 20.59 -7.63
C PHE A 126 0.81 21.98 -8.00
N ALA A 127 0.99 22.43 -9.24
CA ALA A 127 0.50 23.72 -9.70
C ALA A 127 -1.04 23.80 -9.63
N LEU A 128 -1.71 22.76 -10.13
CA LEU A 128 -3.17 22.63 -10.05
C LEU A 128 -3.66 22.56 -8.60
N ALA A 129 -2.95 21.81 -7.77
CA ALA A 129 -3.27 21.67 -6.35
C ALA A 129 -3.15 23.00 -5.61
N ALA A 130 -2.06 23.75 -5.84
CA ALA A 130 -1.86 25.06 -5.23
C ALA A 130 -2.96 26.05 -5.66
N ALA A 131 -3.33 26.05 -6.94
CA ALA A 131 -4.43 26.86 -7.45
C ALA A 131 -5.78 26.46 -6.84
N ALA A 132 -6.06 25.16 -6.73
CA ALA A 132 -7.27 24.63 -6.13
C ALA A 132 -7.35 24.93 -4.62
N SER A 133 -6.27 24.72 -3.86
CA SER A 133 -6.20 25.07 -2.44
C SER A 133 -6.39 26.56 -2.19
N LYS A 134 -5.88 27.43 -3.08
CA LYS A 134 -6.10 28.88 -2.99
C LYS A 134 -7.58 29.24 -3.19
N ARG A 135 -8.29 28.54 -4.09
CA ARG A 135 -9.72 28.79 -4.37
C ARG A 135 -10.65 28.13 -3.35
N MET A 136 -10.27 26.97 -2.82
CA MET A 136 -11.06 26.16 -1.89
C MET A 136 -10.19 25.73 -0.70
N PRO A 137 -9.98 26.61 0.29
CA PRO A 137 -9.16 26.30 1.48
C PRO A 137 -9.68 25.10 2.29
N SER A 138 -10.97 24.77 2.16
CA SER A 138 -11.56 23.58 2.79
C SER A 138 -10.90 22.26 2.32
N LEU A 139 -10.30 22.22 1.12
CA LEU A 139 -9.60 21.04 0.62
C LEU A 139 -8.28 20.76 1.35
N SER A 140 -7.65 21.77 1.96
CA SER A 140 -6.44 21.54 2.77
C SER A 140 -6.74 20.99 4.17
N LEU A 141 -8.02 20.95 4.59
CA LEU A 141 -8.39 20.39 5.90
C LEU A 141 -8.15 18.88 5.98
N LEU A 142 -8.30 18.15 4.88
CA LEU A 142 -8.07 16.71 4.82
C LEU A 142 -6.58 16.42 4.63
N LYS A 143 -5.91 15.89 5.66
CA LYS A 143 -4.49 15.54 5.58
C LYS A 143 -4.32 14.21 4.86
N VAL A 144 -3.62 14.24 3.73
CA VAL A 144 -3.31 13.04 2.93
C VAL A 144 -1.85 12.62 3.08
N SER A 145 -0.99 13.52 3.56
CA SER A 145 0.46 13.26 3.71
C SER A 145 0.78 11.98 4.49
N PRO A 146 0.15 11.67 5.64
CA PRO A 146 0.42 10.40 6.33
C PRO A 146 0.05 9.17 5.50
N LEU A 147 -0.86 9.22 4.52
CA LEU A 147 -1.08 8.07 3.64
C LEU A 147 0.15 7.73 2.78
N LEU A 148 0.94 8.75 2.45
CA LEU A 148 2.14 8.63 1.63
C LEU A 148 3.40 8.42 2.50
N THR A 149 3.39 8.93 3.73
CA THR A 149 4.55 8.95 4.61
C THR A 149 4.44 8.03 5.82
N ALA A 150 3.28 7.43 6.16
CA ALA A 150 3.09 6.61 7.35
C ALA A 150 4.18 5.54 7.53
N VAL A 151 4.51 4.85 6.44
CA VAL A 151 5.53 3.79 6.44
C VAL A 151 6.96 4.36 6.60
N ALA A 152 7.18 5.61 6.19
CA ALA A 152 8.46 6.30 6.31
C ALA A 152 8.63 7.05 7.64
N ALA A 153 7.53 7.50 8.24
CA ALA A 153 7.48 8.35 9.42
C ALA A 153 7.56 7.54 10.73
N ASP A 154 6.93 6.37 10.78
CA ASP A 154 6.98 5.51 11.97
C ASP A 154 8.26 4.63 11.97
N PRO A 155 9.20 4.83 12.93
CA PRO A 155 10.42 4.03 13.00
C PRO A 155 10.15 2.53 13.20
N ASP A 156 9.09 2.15 13.92
CA ASP A 156 8.75 0.75 14.19
C ASP A 156 8.18 0.07 12.94
N SER A 157 7.25 0.73 12.25
CA SER A 157 6.80 0.31 10.93
C SER A 157 7.94 0.24 9.93
N ARG A 158 8.88 1.18 9.96
CA ARG A 158 10.06 1.17 9.08
C ARG A 158 10.96 -0.02 9.37
N ASN A 159 11.21 -0.34 10.64
CA ASN A 159 12.02 -1.49 11.05
C ASN A 159 11.34 -2.81 10.65
N SER A 160 10.03 -2.91 10.87
CA SER A 160 9.20 -4.05 10.44
C SER A 160 9.18 -4.20 8.91
N MET A 161 9.02 -3.09 8.17
CA MET A 161 9.10 -3.14 6.72
C MET A 161 10.49 -3.55 6.25
N MET A 162 11.55 -3.07 6.89
CA MET A 162 12.93 -3.47 6.56
C MET A 162 13.19 -4.95 6.84
N SER A 163 12.58 -5.53 7.88
CA SER A 163 12.69 -6.97 8.18
C SER A 163 11.92 -7.81 7.15
N VAL A 164 10.71 -7.37 6.77
CA VAL A 164 9.92 -8.00 5.68
C VAL A 164 10.65 -7.88 4.35
N CYS A 165 11.14 -6.69 4.00
CA CYS A 165 11.97 -6.50 2.81
C CYS A 165 13.20 -7.40 2.86
N ALA A 166 13.88 -7.51 4.00
CA ALA A 166 15.02 -8.42 4.15
C ALA A 166 14.63 -9.89 3.94
N ALA A 167 13.45 -10.31 4.41
CA ALA A 167 12.92 -11.65 4.15
C ALA A 167 12.61 -11.86 2.65
N VAL A 168 11.98 -10.88 1.99
CA VAL A 168 11.74 -10.89 0.54
C VAL A 168 13.06 -10.90 -0.24
N PHE A 169 14.08 -10.16 0.20
CA PHE A 169 15.41 -10.18 -0.40
C PHE A 169 16.13 -11.53 -0.21
N ARG A 170 15.76 -12.31 0.80
CA ARG A 170 16.26 -13.68 1.01
C ARG A 170 15.54 -14.71 0.16
N TRP A 171 14.45 -14.36 -0.53
CA TRP A 171 13.79 -15.32 -1.42
C TRP A 171 14.70 -15.70 -2.59
N ARG A 172 14.87 -17.02 -2.74
CA ARG A 172 15.79 -17.66 -3.69
C ARG A 172 15.53 -17.27 -5.15
N TRP A 173 14.30 -16.91 -5.48
CA TRP A 173 13.85 -16.60 -6.84
C TRP A 173 14.21 -15.19 -7.32
N LEU A 174 14.52 -14.26 -6.42
CA LEU A 174 14.98 -12.93 -6.81
C LEU A 174 16.47 -12.96 -7.11
N GLY A 175 16.83 -12.99 -8.41
CA GLY A 175 18.21 -12.88 -8.86
C GLY A 175 18.93 -11.62 -8.33
N VAL A 176 20.27 -11.63 -8.34
CA VAL A 176 21.12 -10.53 -7.81
C VAL A 176 20.72 -9.16 -8.41
N ARG A 177 20.45 -9.10 -9.71
CA ARG A 177 19.99 -7.89 -10.41
C ARG A 177 18.62 -7.42 -9.91
N GLY A 178 17.66 -8.34 -9.73
CA GLY A 178 16.33 -8.01 -9.20
C GLY A 178 16.38 -7.43 -7.79
N ARG A 179 17.24 -7.98 -6.93
CA ARG A 179 17.46 -7.46 -5.57
C ARG A 179 18.08 -6.05 -5.58
N ALA A 180 19.09 -5.83 -6.41
CA ALA A 180 19.73 -4.51 -6.53
C ALA A 180 18.74 -3.46 -7.06
N MET A 181 17.93 -3.82 -8.07
CA MET A 181 16.90 -2.95 -8.64
C MET A 181 15.82 -2.61 -7.61
N LEU A 182 15.26 -3.61 -6.92
CA LEU A 182 14.24 -3.40 -5.89
C LEU A 182 14.76 -2.51 -4.74
N ARG A 183 16.02 -2.70 -4.31
CA ARG A 183 16.64 -1.82 -3.30
C ARG A 183 16.76 -0.37 -3.79
N ARG A 184 17.16 -0.16 -5.06
CA ARG A 184 17.22 1.19 -5.66
C ARG A 184 15.83 1.83 -5.75
N LEU A 185 14.80 1.06 -6.10
CA LEU A 185 13.42 1.54 -6.14
C LEU A 185 12.92 1.96 -4.75
N LEU A 186 13.11 1.12 -3.73
CA LEU A 186 12.68 1.42 -2.36
C LEU A 186 13.40 2.66 -1.79
N THR A 187 14.72 2.75 -1.99
CA THR A 187 15.50 3.90 -1.49
C THR A 187 15.21 5.20 -2.25
N GLY A 188 15.00 5.11 -3.58
CA GLY A 188 14.61 6.24 -4.41
C GLY A 188 13.21 6.77 -4.07
N ALA A 189 12.25 5.87 -3.87
CA ALA A 189 10.89 6.21 -3.47
C ALA A 189 10.88 6.96 -2.12
N GLY A 190 11.64 6.48 -1.13
CA GLY A 190 11.72 7.14 0.18
C GLY A 190 12.28 8.56 0.14
N ARG A 191 13.25 8.86 -0.74
CA ARG A 191 13.76 10.24 -0.91
C ARG A 191 12.75 11.16 -1.58
N LEU A 192 12.08 10.68 -2.63
CA LEU A 192 11.05 11.44 -3.33
C LEU A 192 9.86 11.75 -2.41
N LEU A 193 9.44 10.78 -1.61
CA LEU A 193 8.35 10.96 -0.63
C LEU A 193 8.67 12.07 0.37
N ARG A 194 9.90 12.12 0.90
CA ARG A 194 10.31 13.20 1.84
C ARG A 194 10.35 14.58 1.19
N LEU A 195 10.77 14.66 -0.07
CA LEU A 195 10.76 15.94 -0.80
C LEU A 195 9.33 16.41 -1.10
N ALA A 196 8.43 15.45 -1.36
CA ALA A 196 7.02 15.73 -1.62
C ALA A 196 6.24 16.06 -0.34
N GLU A 197 6.69 15.63 0.84
CA GLU A 197 5.99 15.77 2.13
C GLU A 197 5.61 17.23 2.44
N GLY A 198 6.54 18.18 2.27
CA GLY A 198 6.27 19.59 2.55
C GLY A 198 5.16 20.19 1.65
N PRO A 199 5.26 20.08 0.32
CA PRO A 199 4.20 20.49 -0.58
C PRO A 199 2.88 19.75 -0.38
N LEU A 200 2.94 18.44 -0.06
CA LEU A 200 1.78 17.59 0.20
C LEU A 200 1.04 18.02 1.47
N ASP A 201 1.74 18.41 2.53
CA ASP A 201 1.12 18.90 3.76
C ASP A 201 0.33 20.20 3.52
N LYS A 202 0.82 21.07 2.62
CA LYS A 202 0.14 22.33 2.30
C LYS A 202 -1.06 22.15 1.38
N CYS A 203 -0.92 21.31 0.35
CA CYS A 203 -1.95 21.13 -0.67
C CYS A 203 -2.94 20.00 -0.34
N GLY A 204 -2.59 19.11 0.59
CA GLY A 204 -3.46 18.06 1.13
C GLY A 204 -4.25 17.29 0.07
N PHE A 205 -5.57 17.27 0.24
CA PHE A 205 -6.49 16.62 -0.68
C PHE A 205 -6.60 17.27 -2.05
N ALA A 206 -6.30 18.56 -2.18
CA ALA A 206 -6.28 19.22 -3.48
C ALA A 206 -5.18 18.63 -4.40
N TYR A 207 -4.05 18.21 -3.85
CA TYR A 207 -3.02 17.49 -4.61
C TYR A 207 -3.52 16.12 -5.06
N PHE A 208 -4.18 15.39 -4.17
CA PHE A 208 -4.77 14.11 -4.49
C PHE A 208 -5.79 14.24 -5.64
N LEU A 209 -6.73 15.19 -5.53
CA LEU A 209 -7.71 15.48 -6.58
C LEU A 209 -7.05 15.90 -7.89
N SER A 210 -6.02 16.76 -7.83
CA SER A 210 -5.29 17.19 -9.03
C SER A 210 -4.60 16.02 -9.72
N ALA A 211 -3.96 15.13 -8.97
CA ALA A 211 -3.34 13.93 -9.52
C ALA A 211 -4.36 12.97 -10.15
N LYS A 212 -5.55 12.85 -9.56
CA LYS A 212 -6.66 12.08 -10.12
C LYS A 212 -7.21 12.73 -11.39
N PHE A 213 -7.46 14.04 -11.36
CA PHE A 213 -7.93 14.80 -12.50
C PHE A 213 -6.98 14.69 -13.69
N THR A 214 -5.67 14.92 -13.50
CA THR A 214 -4.71 14.79 -14.59
C THR A 214 -4.54 13.34 -15.06
N ASN A 215 -4.72 12.34 -14.19
CA ASN A 215 -4.79 10.94 -14.60
C ASN A 215 -5.95 10.73 -15.59
N LEU A 216 -7.15 11.17 -15.22
CA LEU A 216 -8.35 11.05 -16.06
C LEU A 216 -8.15 11.76 -17.40
N CYS A 217 -7.66 13.01 -17.39
CA CYS A 217 -7.38 13.75 -18.62
C CYS A 217 -6.33 13.06 -19.50
N THR A 218 -5.26 12.52 -18.91
CA THR A 218 -4.21 11.83 -19.70
C THR A 218 -4.74 10.56 -20.33
N VAL A 219 -5.53 9.76 -19.60
CA VAL A 219 -6.17 8.57 -20.17
C VAL A 219 -7.10 8.97 -21.29
N ALA A 220 -8.03 9.90 -21.06
CA ALA A 220 -9.00 10.33 -22.06
C ALA A 220 -8.34 10.90 -23.32
N LEU A 221 -7.39 11.83 -23.18
CA LEU A 221 -6.71 12.45 -24.32
C LEU A 221 -5.86 11.44 -25.10
N ALA A 222 -5.13 10.55 -24.41
CA ALA A 222 -4.31 9.55 -25.08
C ALA A 222 -5.15 8.48 -25.77
N THR A 223 -6.30 8.10 -25.20
CA THR A 223 -7.26 7.20 -25.84
C THR A 223 -7.91 7.85 -27.06
N VAL A 224 -8.34 9.11 -26.99
CA VAL A 224 -8.88 9.82 -28.17
C VAL A 224 -7.81 9.98 -29.25
N ALA A 225 -6.58 10.32 -28.87
CA ALA A 225 -5.47 10.43 -29.80
C ALA A 225 -5.13 9.07 -30.44
N SER A 226 -5.17 7.97 -29.70
CA SER A 226 -4.92 6.64 -30.27
C SER A 226 -6.02 6.25 -31.25
N MET A 227 -7.30 6.48 -30.90
CA MET A 227 -8.43 6.22 -31.77
C MET A 227 -8.37 6.99 -33.10
N GLN A 228 -7.85 8.22 -33.07
CA GLN A 228 -7.79 9.09 -34.27
C GLN A 228 -6.55 8.85 -35.14
N TYR A 229 -5.41 8.48 -34.55
CA TYR A 229 -4.12 8.56 -35.24
C TYR A 229 -3.31 7.27 -35.24
N ALA A 230 -3.73 6.26 -34.49
CA ALA A 230 -3.03 4.99 -34.43
C ALA A 230 -3.99 3.87 -34.78
N ASP A 231 -3.76 3.20 -35.91
CA ASP A 231 -4.27 1.85 -36.11
C ASP A 231 -3.51 0.89 -35.18
N LEU A 232 -3.84 1.00 -33.90
CA LEU A 232 -3.09 0.43 -32.82
C LEU A 232 -3.42 -1.05 -32.68
N HIS A 233 -4.63 -1.43 -33.07
CA HIS A 233 -5.05 -2.82 -33.16
C HIS A 233 -4.20 -3.60 -34.17
N SER A 234 -4.04 -3.09 -35.40
CA SER A 234 -3.21 -3.77 -36.41
C SER A 234 -1.73 -3.80 -36.02
N ARG A 235 -1.20 -2.73 -35.41
CA ARG A 235 0.18 -2.67 -34.93
C ARG A 235 0.46 -3.63 -33.77
N LEU A 236 -0.46 -3.73 -32.80
CA LEU A 236 -0.34 -4.68 -31.70
C LEU A 236 -0.46 -6.13 -32.20
N ALA A 237 -1.37 -6.38 -33.15
CA ALA A 237 -1.47 -7.69 -33.80
C ALA A 237 -0.18 -8.04 -34.55
N ALA A 238 0.43 -7.08 -35.26
CA ALA A 238 1.72 -7.26 -35.94
C ALA A 238 2.89 -7.53 -34.96
N TRP A 239 2.78 -7.11 -33.70
CA TRP A 239 3.74 -7.43 -32.63
C TRP A 239 3.41 -8.73 -31.89
N GLY A 240 2.40 -9.49 -32.34
CA GLY A 240 2.02 -10.76 -31.74
C GLY A 240 1.24 -10.63 -30.42
N VAL A 241 0.67 -9.46 -30.13
CA VAL A 241 -0.15 -9.25 -28.93
C VAL A 241 -1.53 -9.88 -29.16
N SER A 242 -1.89 -10.89 -28.37
CA SER A 242 -3.16 -11.60 -28.50
C SER A 242 -4.37 -10.67 -28.37
N GLY A 243 -5.41 -10.92 -29.17
CA GLY A 243 -6.65 -10.14 -29.12
C GLY A 243 -7.33 -10.16 -27.74
N ASP A 244 -7.18 -11.27 -27.01
CA ASP A 244 -7.71 -11.41 -25.64
C ASP A 244 -7.03 -10.45 -24.65
N LEU A 245 -5.70 -10.30 -24.75
CA LEU A 245 -4.96 -9.36 -23.89
C LEU A 245 -5.39 -7.91 -24.19
N GLN A 246 -5.62 -7.59 -25.46
CA GLN A 246 -6.11 -6.27 -25.88
C GLN A 246 -7.50 -6.00 -25.29
N LYS A 247 -8.41 -6.99 -25.36
CA LYS A 247 -9.75 -6.92 -24.79
C LYS A 247 -9.75 -6.73 -23.28
N GLU A 248 -8.96 -7.51 -22.54
CA GLU A 248 -8.91 -7.40 -21.07
C GLU A 248 -8.24 -6.09 -20.62
N ALA A 249 -7.24 -5.59 -21.36
CA ALA A 249 -6.52 -4.39 -20.97
C ALA A 249 -7.39 -3.12 -21.01
N GLY A 250 -8.31 -3.00 -21.97
CA GLY A 250 -9.27 -1.90 -22.04
C GLY A 250 -10.24 -1.88 -20.84
N LEU A 251 -10.74 -3.06 -20.45
CA LEU A 251 -11.60 -3.22 -19.26
C LEU A 251 -10.86 -2.87 -17.97
N LEU A 252 -9.61 -3.33 -17.82
CA LEU A 252 -8.78 -3.01 -16.65
C LEU A 252 -8.51 -1.49 -16.56
N ALA A 253 -8.28 -0.83 -17.69
CA ALA A 253 -8.11 0.62 -17.76
C ALA A 253 -9.40 1.36 -17.38
N CYS A 254 -10.55 0.95 -17.90
CA CYS A 254 -11.84 1.56 -17.55
C CYS A 254 -12.22 1.33 -16.08
N ALA A 255 -12.02 0.12 -15.55
CA ALA A 255 -12.22 -0.15 -14.12
C ALA A 255 -11.32 0.73 -13.26
N SER A 256 -10.07 0.94 -13.68
CA SER A 256 -9.15 1.85 -12.99
C SER A 256 -9.59 3.31 -13.08
N PHE A 257 -10.17 3.72 -14.20
CA PHE A 257 -10.75 5.05 -14.40
C PHE A 257 -11.96 5.27 -13.48
N LEU A 258 -12.93 4.35 -13.47
CA LEU A 258 -14.07 4.40 -12.57
C LEU A 258 -13.62 4.40 -11.10
N ASN A 259 -12.60 3.61 -10.76
CA ASN A 259 -12.10 3.56 -9.40
C ASN A 259 -11.59 4.93 -8.89
N VAL A 260 -11.14 5.80 -9.79
CA VAL A 260 -10.73 7.16 -9.41
C VAL A 260 -11.92 8.03 -8.96
N THR A 261 -13.12 7.83 -9.51
CA THR A 261 -14.30 8.60 -9.10
C THR A 261 -14.82 8.19 -7.72
N PHE A 262 -14.54 6.95 -7.29
CA PHE A 262 -14.88 6.42 -5.97
C PHE A 262 -13.91 6.83 -4.85
N VAL A 263 -12.92 7.67 -5.12
CA VAL A 263 -11.98 8.15 -4.11
C VAL A 263 -12.64 8.67 -2.82
N PRO A 264 -13.69 9.51 -2.86
CA PRO A 264 -14.35 9.96 -1.63
C PRO A 264 -14.91 8.79 -0.81
N LEU A 265 -15.43 7.77 -1.48
CA LEU A 265 -15.90 6.53 -0.86
C LEU A 265 -14.75 5.76 -0.22
N HIS A 266 -13.55 5.75 -0.80
CA HIS A 266 -12.38 5.11 -0.20
C HIS A 266 -11.96 5.80 1.10
N PHE A 267 -11.92 7.13 1.10
CA PHE A 267 -11.62 7.91 2.30
C PHE A 267 -12.67 7.65 3.40
N TYR A 268 -13.95 7.68 3.04
CA TYR A 268 -15.04 7.39 3.97
C TYR A 268 -14.99 5.95 4.50
N GLY A 269 -14.87 4.99 3.60
CA GLY A 269 -14.83 3.55 3.91
C GLY A 269 -13.69 3.19 4.86
N SER A 270 -12.49 3.74 4.66
CA SER A 270 -11.37 3.45 5.57
C SER A 270 -11.59 4.01 6.98
N VAL A 271 -12.18 5.20 7.13
CA VAL A 271 -12.50 5.76 8.46
C VAL A 271 -13.51 4.89 9.17
N GLN A 272 -14.58 4.51 8.48
CA GLN A 272 -15.63 3.67 9.05
C GLN A 272 -15.11 2.28 9.41
N LEU A 273 -14.26 1.69 8.56
CA LEU A 273 -13.68 0.38 8.83
C LEU A 273 -12.78 0.39 10.07
N VAL A 274 -11.93 1.40 10.24
CA VAL A 274 -11.11 1.51 11.46
C VAL A 274 -11.98 1.70 12.71
N ARG A 275 -12.98 2.59 12.66
CA ARG A 275 -13.89 2.81 13.79
C ARG A 275 -14.69 1.56 14.15
N PHE A 276 -15.16 0.82 13.14
CA PHE A 276 -15.82 -0.46 13.34
C PHE A 276 -14.90 -1.46 14.05
N LEU A 277 -13.66 -1.60 13.59
CA LEU A 277 -12.68 -2.49 14.22
C LEU A 277 -12.29 -2.05 15.64
N GLU A 278 -12.25 -0.75 15.91
CA GLU A 278 -12.06 -0.22 17.27
C GLU A 278 -13.21 -0.63 18.20
N GLY A 279 -14.46 -0.61 17.70
CA GLY A 279 -15.63 -1.10 18.41
C GLY A 279 -15.58 -2.60 18.67
N VAL A 280 -15.33 -3.41 17.63
CA VAL A 280 -15.18 -4.87 17.74
C VAL A 280 -14.08 -5.24 18.74
N ALA A 281 -12.94 -4.54 18.71
CA ALA A 281 -11.85 -4.79 19.64
C ALA A 281 -12.20 -4.40 21.07
N GLU A 282 -12.99 -3.35 21.27
CA GLU A 282 -13.47 -2.97 22.60
C GLU A 282 -14.42 -4.01 23.19
N ASP A 283 -15.36 -4.49 22.39
CA ASP A 283 -16.33 -5.49 22.85
C ASP A 283 -15.67 -6.83 23.12
N THR A 284 -14.75 -7.25 22.24
CA THR A 284 -13.95 -8.47 22.44
C THR A 284 -13.10 -8.39 23.70
N TRP A 285 -12.47 -7.23 23.97
CA TRP A 285 -11.69 -7.02 25.18
C TRP A 285 -12.54 -7.17 26.44
N LYS A 286 -13.72 -6.54 26.47
CA LYS A 286 -14.66 -6.62 27.59
C LYS A 286 -15.10 -8.07 27.84
N GLN A 287 -15.40 -8.81 26.77
CA GLN A 287 -15.80 -10.21 26.88
C GLN A 287 -14.67 -11.07 27.47
N VAL A 288 -13.45 -10.94 26.97
CA VAL A 288 -12.28 -11.68 27.50
C VAL A 288 -12.04 -11.37 28.98
N HIS A 289 -12.14 -10.10 29.39
CA HIS A 289 -12.00 -9.72 30.80
C HIS A 289 -13.11 -10.29 31.69
N LEU A 290 -14.35 -10.28 31.19
CA LEU A 290 -15.48 -10.85 31.93
C LEU A 290 -15.33 -12.37 32.09
N GLU A 291 -14.90 -13.07 31.03
CA GLU A 291 -14.60 -14.51 31.09
C GLU A 291 -13.44 -14.82 32.06
N GLN A 292 -12.39 -13.99 32.10
CA GLN A 292 -11.31 -14.12 33.07
C GLN A 292 -11.80 -13.95 34.51
N GLN A 293 -12.63 -12.93 34.77
CA GLN A 293 -13.22 -12.72 36.10
C GLN A 293 -14.12 -13.87 36.55
N LEU A 294 -14.87 -14.48 35.63
CA LEU A 294 -15.71 -15.63 35.93
C LEU A 294 -14.90 -16.91 36.18
N ASN A 295 -13.76 -17.08 35.53
CA ASN A 295 -12.92 -18.26 35.63
C ASN A 295 -11.97 -18.25 36.84
N ASP A 296 -11.72 -17.09 37.46
CA ASP A 296 -10.91 -16.95 38.69
C ASP A 296 -11.74 -16.48 39.92
N PRO A 297 -12.80 -17.21 40.34
CA PRO A 297 -13.63 -16.79 41.46
C PRO A 297 -12.89 -16.79 42.81
N GLY A 298 -11.78 -17.55 42.92
CA GLY A 298 -11.00 -17.71 44.15
C GLY A 298 -9.89 -16.69 44.37
N ASN A 299 -9.54 -15.88 43.36
CA ASN A 299 -8.36 -15.00 43.38
C ASN A 299 -8.70 -13.51 43.54
N ALA A 300 -9.94 -13.17 43.91
CA ALA A 300 -10.44 -11.79 44.03
C ALA A 300 -9.68 -10.89 45.04
N ILE A 301 -8.73 -11.42 45.80
CA ILE A 301 -8.01 -10.69 46.87
C ILE A 301 -6.53 -10.46 46.54
N ALA A 302 -5.95 -11.19 45.57
CA ALA A 302 -4.56 -10.96 45.18
C ALA A 302 -4.50 -9.86 44.10
N PRO A 303 -3.90 -8.68 44.37
CA PRO A 303 -3.65 -7.71 43.30
C PRO A 303 -2.78 -8.38 42.23
N PRO A 304 -3.09 -8.19 40.94
CA PRO A 304 -2.40 -8.87 39.85
C PRO A 304 -0.92 -8.48 39.89
N GLN A 305 -0.08 -9.37 40.40
CA GLN A 305 1.37 -9.22 40.42
C GLN A 305 1.93 -9.80 39.12
N ASP A 306 2.35 -8.90 38.23
CA ASP A 306 3.38 -9.10 37.20
C ASP A 306 3.13 -10.07 36.04
N ALA A 307 1.93 -10.65 35.89
CA ALA A 307 1.51 -11.07 34.55
C ALA A 307 1.35 -9.79 33.72
N SER A 308 2.17 -9.62 32.68
CA SER A 308 2.11 -8.52 31.72
C SER A 308 0.71 -8.46 31.10
N GLU A 309 -0.24 -7.87 31.82
CA GLU A 309 -1.61 -7.64 31.39
C GLU A 309 -1.50 -6.72 30.17
N MET A 310 -1.62 -7.34 29.00
CA MET A 310 -1.67 -6.64 27.73
C MET A 310 -2.67 -5.50 27.86
N ASN A 311 -2.23 -4.25 27.77
CA ASN A 311 -3.13 -3.11 27.99
C ASN A 311 -4.28 -3.14 26.95
N LYS A 312 -5.49 -2.73 27.32
CA LYS A 312 -6.65 -2.54 26.41
C LYS A 312 -6.25 -1.85 25.10
N GLU A 313 -5.43 -0.80 25.17
CA GLU A 313 -4.97 -0.06 23.99
C GLU A 313 -4.00 -0.87 23.10
N GLU A 314 -3.21 -1.74 23.71
CA GLU A 314 -2.32 -2.66 23.01
C GLU A 314 -3.12 -3.78 22.34
N PHE A 315 -4.11 -4.35 23.01
CA PHE A 315 -5.03 -5.33 22.42
C PHE A 315 -5.76 -4.74 21.21
N LYS A 316 -6.35 -3.55 21.35
CA LYS A 316 -7.02 -2.84 20.23
C LYS A 316 -6.06 -2.63 19.07
N LYS A 317 -4.84 -2.15 19.34
CA LYS A 317 -3.79 -1.94 18.33
C LYS A 317 -3.47 -3.25 17.60
N ASN A 318 -3.26 -4.35 18.34
CA ASN A 318 -2.87 -5.65 17.78
C ASN A 318 -3.98 -6.24 16.89
N LEU A 319 -5.25 -6.14 17.31
CA LEU A 319 -6.38 -6.62 16.50
C LEU A 319 -6.50 -5.84 15.19
N ILE A 320 -6.41 -4.51 15.25
CA ILE A 320 -6.48 -3.65 14.04
C ILE A 320 -5.31 -3.95 13.09
N ILE A 321 -4.09 -4.13 13.63
CA ILE A 321 -2.92 -4.52 12.82
C ILE A 321 -3.14 -5.88 12.18
N LEU A 322 -3.66 -6.86 12.91
CA LEU A 322 -3.94 -8.20 12.38
C LEU A 322 -4.96 -8.13 11.23
N ALA A 323 -6.05 -7.37 11.40
CA ALA A 323 -7.05 -7.15 10.35
C ALA A 323 -6.45 -6.45 9.12
N ALA A 324 -5.60 -5.43 9.33
CA ALA A 324 -4.89 -4.75 8.26
C ALA A 324 -3.94 -5.73 7.51
N CYS A 325 -3.17 -6.54 8.23
CA CYS A 325 -2.33 -7.58 7.63
C CYS A 325 -3.15 -8.56 6.77
N GLY A 326 -4.31 -8.99 7.27
CA GLY A 326 -5.25 -9.82 6.50
C GLY A 326 -5.68 -9.15 5.20
N ALA A 327 -6.14 -7.90 5.26
CA ALA A 327 -6.54 -7.13 4.09
C ALA A 327 -5.40 -6.96 3.07
N ALA A 328 -4.18 -6.67 3.53
CA ALA A 328 -3.00 -6.54 2.67
C ALA A 328 -2.62 -7.87 2.00
N LEU A 329 -2.74 -9.00 2.70
CA LEU A 329 -2.52 -10.33 2.13
C LEU A 329 -3.57 -10.68 1.08
N THR A 330 -4.84 -10.35 1.32
CA THR A 330 -5.91 -10.53 0.34
C THR A 330 -5.65 -9.67 -0.91
N ASP A 331 -5.28 -8.40 -0.75
CA ASP A 331 -4.94 -7.50 -1.86
C ASP A 331 -3.76 -8.06 -2.70
N ALA A 332 -2.70 -8.53 -2.02
CA ALA A 332 -1.56 -9.17 -2.68
C ALA A 332 -1.96 -10.45 -3.42
N ALA A 333 -2.83 -11.28 -2.83
CA ALA A 333 -3.34 -12.50 -3.46
C ALA A 333 -4.17 -12.20 -4.72
N VAL A 334 -5.02 -11.17 -4.68
CA VAL A 334 -5.78 -10.69 -5.85
C VAL A 334 -4.83 -10.21 -6.94
N CYS A 335 -3.82 -9.39 -6.59
CA CYS A 335 -2.81 -8.94 -7.54
C CYS A 335 -2.06 -10.10 -8.19
N LEU A 336 -1.64 -11.09 -7.41
CA LEU A 336 -0.96 -12.30 -7.90
C LEU A 336 -1.87 -13.14 -8.80
N TYR A 337 -3.15 -13.26 -8.46
CA TYR A 337 -4.14 -13.94 -9.29
C TYR A 337 -4.25 -13.29 -10.67
N PHE A 338 -4.40 -11.96 -10.74
CA PHE A 338 -4.46 -11.24 -12.00
C PHE A 338 -3.15 -11.33 -12.80
N MET A 339 -1.99 -11.17 -12.16
CA MET A 339 -0.71 -11.34 -12.85
C MET A 339 -0.57 -12.76 -13.43
N ARG A 340 -0.98 -13.79 -12.69
CA ARG A 340 -0.93 -15.18 -13.16
C ARG A 340 -1.93 -15.42 -14.30
N ARG A 341 -3.13 -14.85 -14.23
CA ARG A 341 -4.13 -14.93 -15.29
C ARG A 341 -3.61 -14.29 -16.58
N LEU A 342 -3.06 -13.07 -16.47
CA LEU A 342 -2.46 -12.35 -17.61
C LEU A 342 -1.25 -13.11 -18.19
N ALA A 343 -0.41 -13.73 -17.36
CA ALA A 343 0.75 -14.50 -17.81
C ALA A 343 0.39 -15.84 -18.48
N LYS A 344 -0.80 -16.40 -18.20
CA LYS A 344 -1.29 -17.63 -18.83
C LYS A 344 -2.01 -17.39 -20.16
N SER A 345 -2.29 -16.13 -20.52
CA SER A 345 -2.88 -15.83 -21.83
C SER A 345 -1.88 -16.25 -22.92
N PRO A 346 -2.23 -17.21 -23.79
CA PRO A 346 -1.29 -17.92 -24.64
C PRO A 346 -0.62 -17.00 -25.66
N ALA A 347 0.71 -16.85 -25.54
CA ALA A 347 1.57 -16.43 -26.65
C ALA A 347 1.83 -17.59 -27.64
N THR A 348 1.11 -18.72 -27.52
CA THR A 348 1.35 -19.98 -28.24
C THR A 348 0.91 -19.98 -29.71
N CYS A 349 0.39 -18.88 -30.27
CA CYS A 349 -0.02 -18.87 -31.68
C CYS A 349 1.11 -18.61 -32.70
N ILE A 350 2.36 -18.38 -32.29
CA ILE A 350 3.45 -18.06 -33.23
C ILE A 350 4.32 -19.29 -33.59
N SER A 351 4.31 -20.36 -32.79
CA SER A 351 5.12 -21.55 -33.09
C SER A 351 4.47 -22.47 -34.15
N ASP A 352 3.15 -22.55 -34.22
CA ASP A 352 2.48 -23.57 -35.04
C ASP A 352 2.30 -23.15 -36.51
N SER A 353 2.52 -21.87 -36.85
CA SER A 353 2.44 -21.37 -38.24
C SER A 353 3.78 -21.34 -38.99
N LEU A 354 4.91 -21.57 -38.32
CA LEU A 354 6.23 -21.60 -38.95
C LEU A 354 6.65 -23.02 -39.38
N ASP A 355 6.10 -24.07 -38.77
CA ASP A 355 6.41 -25.46 -39.13
C ASP A 355 5.57 -26.00 -40.31
N SER A 356 4.65 -25.21 -40.88
CA SER A 356 3.81 -25.61 -42.03
C SER A 356 4.20 -24.97 -43.36
N ALA A 357 5.26 -24.14 -43.41
CA ALA A 357 5.67 -23.43 -44.62
C ALA A 357 6.76 -24.13 -45.46
N ASP A 358 7.23 -25.32 -45.08
CA ASP A 358 8.42 -25.95 -45.70
C ASP A 358 8.10 -27.19 -46.56
N GLY A 359 6.96 -27.18 -47.26
CA GLY A 359 6.44 -28.37 -47.93
C GLY A 359 5.81 -28.17 -49.30
N THR A 360 6.44 -27.44 -50.23
CA THR A 360 6.19 -27.66 -51.67
C THR A 360 7.44 -27.32 -52.50
N PRO A 361 8.15 -28.33 -53.05
CA PRO A 361 9.14 -28.09 -54.10
C PRO A 361 8.41 -27.84 -55.44
N ILE A 362 8.83 -26.79 -56.16
CA ILE A 362 8.57 -26.62 -57.60
C ILE A 362 9.75 -27.25 -58.35
#